data_AF-D5ASR2-F1
#
_entry.id   AF-D5ASR2-F1
#
_cell.length_a   1.000
_cell.length_b   1.000
_cell.length_c   1.000
_cell.angle_alpha   90.00
_cell.angle_beta   90.00
_cell.angle_gamma   90.00
#
_symmetry.space_group_name_H-M   'P 1'
#
loop_
_entity.id
_entity.type
_entity.pdbx_description
1 polymer ?
#
loop_
_entity_poly.entity_id
_entity_poly.type
_entity_poly.pdbx_seq_one_letter_code
_entity_poly.pdbx_strand_id
1 'polypeptide(L)' 'MTRKACSVAFTIGWASALTFGWIALAAPPDEPASTRTINMILAAFGAGAGLWSWMRVRRDI' A
#
# COMPACT_ATOMS: atom_id res chain seq x y z
N MET A 1 5.61 18.12 -7.78
CA MET A 1 5.33 16.75 -8.29
C MET A 1 4.16 16.91 -9.26
N THR A 2 4.26 16.50 -10.53
CA THR A 2 3.14 16.68 -11.47
C THR A 2 1.93 15.84 -11.04
N ARG A 3 0.69 16.31 -11.33
CA ARG A 3 -0.56 15.57 -10.98
C ARG A 3 -0.55 14.12 -11.49
N LYS A 4 0.08 13.88 -12.65
CA LYS A 4 0.31 12.53 -13.21
C LYS A 4 1.11 11.64 -12.27
N ALA A 5 2.20 12.15 -11.68
CA ALA A 5 3.02 11.37 -10.75
C ALA A 5 2.27 11.03 -9.45
N CYS A 6 1.43 11.92 -8.93
CA CYS A 6 0.60 11.63 -7.76
C CYS A 6 -0.50 10.59 -8.06
N SER A 7 -1.12 10.66 -9.24
CA SER A 7 -2.09 9.63 -9.68
C SER A 7 -1.44 8.25 -9.79
N VAL A 8 -0.23 8.17 -10.35
CA VAL A 8 0.51 6.91 -10.47
C VAL A 8 0.89 6.38 -9.08
N ALA A 9 1.41 7.24 -8.19
CA ALA A 9 1.74 6.86 -6.81
C ALA A 9 0.52 6.39 -6.01
N PHE A 10 -0.65 7.00 -6.24
CA PHE A 10 -1.91 6.60 -5.61
C PHE A 10 -2.32 5.18 -6.02
N THR A 11 -2.34 4.91 -7.33
CA THR A 11 -2.74 3.59 -7.85
C THR A 11 -1.76 2.50 -7.41
N ILE A 12 -0.45 2.76 -7.46
CA ILE A 12 0.57 1.79 -7.04
C ILE A 12 0.51 1.56 -5.52
N GLY A 13 0.30 2.62 -4.72
CA GLY A 13 0.12 2.50 -3.27
C GLY A 13 -1.09 1.64 -2.90
N TRP A 14 -2.24 1.86 -3.53
CA TRP A 14 -3.42 1.03 -3.28
C TRP A 14 -3.30 -0.39 -3.84
N ALA A 15 -2.68 -0.57 -5.00
CA ALA A 15 -2.43 -1.90 -5.57
C ALA A 15 -1.51 -2.73 -4.69
N SER A 16 -0.43 -2.13 -4.15
CA SER A 16 0.45 -2.81 -3.20
C SER A 16 -0.26 -3.12 -1.89
N ALA A 17 -1.02 -2.18 -1.32
CA ALA A 17 -1.81 -2.41 -0.10
C ALA A 17 -2.76 -3.62 -0.23
N LEU A 18 -3.47 -3.71 -1.35
CA LEU A 18 -4.41 -4.81 -1.61
C LEU A 18 -3.68 -6.13 -1.87
N THR A 19 -2.59 -6.12 -2.64
CA THR A 19 -1.84 -7.34 -2.95
C THR A 19 -1.21 -7.94 -1.70
N PHE A 20 -0.49 -7.13 -0.91
CA PHE A 20 0.15 -7.60 0.32
C PHE A 20 -0.85 -7.86 1.44
N GLY A 21 -1.95 -7.09 1.50
CA GLY A 21 -3.06 -7.35 2.41
C GLY A 21 -3.77 -8.67 2.12
N TRP A 22 -3.98 -8.99 0.84
CA TRP A 22 -4.54 -10.28 0.43
C TRP A 22 -3.59 -11.43 0.77
N ILE A 23 -2.29 -11.29 0.50
CA ILE A 23 -1.29 -12.31 0.86
C ILE A 23 -1.26 -12.53 2.39
N ALA A 24 -1.38 -11.47 3.20
CA ALA A 24 -1.43 -11.59 4.66
C ALA A 24 -2.70 -12.28 5.19
N LEU A 25 -3.80 -12.23 4.42
CA LEU A 25 -5.08 -12.89 4.73
C LEU A 25 -5.13 -14.34 4.21
N ALA A 26 -4.53 -14.60 3.05
CA ALA A 26 -4.49 -15.91 2.41
C ALA A 26 -3.38 -16.82 2.98
N ALA A 27 -2.51 -16.30 3.85
CA ALA A 27 -1.43 -17.03 4.50
C ALA A 27 -1.96 -18.24 5.30
N PRO A 28 -1.53 -19.49 4.98
CA PRO A 28 -1.84 -20.68 5.76
C PRO A 28 -1.32 -20.56 7.20
N PRO A 29 -1.99 -21.19 8.19
CA PRO A 29 -1.59 -21.09 9.60
C PRO A 29 -0.21 -21.69 9.93
N ASP A 30 0.37 -22.49 9.03
CA ASP A 30 1.73 -23.07 9.14
C ASP A 30 2.85 -22.13 8.64
N GLU A 31 2.54 -20.95 8.11
CA GLU A 31 3.59 -20.03 7.65
C GLU A 31 4.31 -19.31 8.81
N PRO A 32 5.60 -18.96 8.64
CA PRO A 32 6.35 -18.19 9.61
C PRO A 32 5.63 -16.86 9.92
N ALA A 33 5.40 -16.58 11.20
CA ALA A 33 4.80 -15.33 11.65
C ALA A 33 5.58 -14.08 11.16
N SER A 34 6.89 -14.22 10.90
CA SER A 34 7.73 -13.19 10.30
C SER A 34 7.27 -12.80 8.89
N THR A 35 6.96 -13.77 8.03
CA THR A 35 6.47 -13.53 6.66
C THR A 35 5.14 -12.78 6.66
N ARG A 36 4.22 -13.19 7.54
CA ARG A 36 2.92 -12.52 7.71
C ARG A 36 3.08 -11.07 8.19
N THR A 37 3.99 -10.84 9.13
CA THR A 37 4.27 -9.50 9.68
C THR A 37 4.87 -8.58 8.61
N ILE A 38 5.80 -9.08 7.79
CA ILE A 38 6.40 -8.32 6.69
C ILE A 38 5.33 -7.91 5.66
N ASN A 39 4.43 -8.83 5.29
CA ASN A 39 3.33 -8.53 4.38
C ASN A 39 2.37 -7.47 4.93
N MET A 40 2.07 -7.51 6.23
CA MET A 40 1.26 -6.47 6.88
C MET A 40 1.96 -5.10 6.87
N ILE A 41 3.27 -5.05 7.14
CA ILE A 41 4.04 -3.81 7.09
C ILE A 41 4.05 -3.25 5.67
N LEU A 42 4.30 -4.09 4.65
CA LEU A 42 4.27 -3.67 3.26
C LEU A 42 2.89 -3.15 2.83
N ALA A 43 1.82 -3.81 3.29
CA ALA A 43 0.46 -3.36 3.04
C ALA A 43 0.18 -1.98 3.67
N ALA A 44 0.65 -1.77 4.90
CA ALA A 44 0.54 -0.47 5.59
C ALA A 44 1.36 0.63 4.88
N PHE A 45 2.55 0.31 4.38
CA PHE A 45 3.35 1.25 3.58
C PHE A 45 2.67 1.60 2.25
N GLY A 46 2.08 0.63 1.56
CA GLY A 46 1.29 0.86 0.35
C GLY A 46 0.10 1.79 0.60
N ALA A 47 -0.66 1.51 1.67
CA ALA A 47 -1.79 2.34 2.07
C ALA A 47 -1.36 3.76 2.47
N GLY A 48 -0.24 3.87 3.20
CA GLY A 48 0.37 5.16 3.57
C GLY A 48 0.81 5.97 2.36
N ALA A 49 1.45 5.34 1.36
CA ALA A 49 1.86 5.99 0.11
C ALA A 49 0.66 6.44 -0.74
N GLY A 50 -0.39 5.62 -0.79
CA GLY A 50 -1.67 5.97 -1.42
C GLY A 50 -2.33 7.17 -0.75
N LEU A 51 -2.40 7.18 0.58
CA LEU A 51 -3.00 8.28 1.32
C LEU A 51 -2.15 9.57 1.24
N TRP A 52 -0.83 9.45 1.26
CA TRP A 52 0.09 10.58 1.13
C TRP A 52 0.01 11.26 -0.23
N SER A 53 -0.05 10.48 -1.31
CA SER A 53 -0.22 11.01 -2.67
C SER A 53 -1.57 11.71 -2.84
N TRP A 54 -2.64 11.19 -2.24
CA TRP A 54 -3.95 11.84 -2.20
C TRP A 54 -3.93 13.18 -1.46
N MET A 55 -3.29 13.24 -0.28
CA MET A 55 -3.14 14.50 0.47
C MET A 55 -2.38 15.57 -0.31
N ARG A 56 -1.39 15.18 -1.13
CA ARG A 56 -0.67 16.14 -1.99
C ARG A 56 -1.54 16.65 -3.14
N VAL A 57 -2.30 15.77 -3.80
CA VAL A 57 -3.25 16.20 -4.86
C VAL A 57 -4.26 17.20 -4.31
N ARG A 58 -4.77 16.98 -3.09
CA ARG A 58 -5.71 17.91 -2.43
C ARG A 58 -5.10 19.25 -2.01
N ARG A 59 -3.79 19.31 -1.75
CA ARG A 59 -3.10 20.55 -1.39
C ARG A 59 -2.74 21.42 -2.60
N ASP A 60 -2.71 20.84 -3.80
CA ASP A 60 -2.43 21.50 -5.09
C ASP A 60 -3.74 21.89 -5.86
N ILE A 61 -4.87 22.00 -5.17
CA ILE A 61 -6.20 22.45 -5.65
C ILE A 61 -6.65 23.61 -4.78
#